data_AF-A0A376TPW1-F1
#
_entry.id   AF-A0A376TPW1-F1
#
_cell.length_a   1.000
_cell.length_b   1.000
_cell.length_c   1.000
_cell.angle_alpha   90.00
_cell.angle_beta   90.00
_cell.angle_gamma   90.00
#
_symmetry.space_group_name_H-M   'P 1'
#
loop_
_entity.id
_entity.type
_entity.pdbx_description
1 polymer ?
#
loop_
_entity_poly.entity_id
_entity_poly.type
_entity_poly.pdbx_seq_one_letter_code
_entity_poly.pdbx_strand_id
1 'polypeptide(L)'
;MYLDVNYKFVPWFNLTVRNRYNHNNYSSTDLSGELDNNDTYEIGTYWNFKITDKFSYTFEPHYFMRVNDFNSSNGKDHHWEITNTFRYRINENWLPYFELRWLDRNVEPYHREQNQIRIGTKYFF
;
A
#
# COMPACT_ATOMS: atom_id res chain seq x y z
N MET A 1 7.14 -9.97 -9.66
CA MET A 1 8.38 -9.20 -9.93
C MET A 1 8.12 -7.73 -9.59
N TYR A 2 9.11 -6.95 -9.15
CA TYR A 2 8.93 -5.51 -8.92
C TYR A 2 10.17 -4.69 -9.33
N LEU A 3 9.94 -3.40 -9.60
CA LEU A 3 10.97 -2.38 -9.85
C LEU A 3 10.68 -1.16 -8.97
N ASP A 4 11.71 -0.69 -8.27
CA ASP A 4 11.67 0.53 -7.48
C ASP A 4 12.60 1.58 -8.06
N VAL A 5 12.10 2.81 -8.18
CA VAL A 5 12.90 3.99 -8.51
C VAL A 5 12.75 4.99 -7.38
N ASN A 6 13.85 5.28 -6.67
CA ASN A 6 13.89 6.29 -5.63
C ASN A 6 14.64 7.54 -6.11
N TYR A 7 14.10 8.71 -5.80
CA TYR A 7 14.79 9.98 -6.01
C TYR A 7 14.67 10.88 -4.78
N LYS A 8 15.83 11.36 -4.30
CA LYS A 8 15.93 12.31 -3.20
C LYS A 8 16.02 13.73 -3.76
N PHE A 9 14.90 14.44 -3.75
CA PHE A 9 14.83 15.81 -4.26
C PHE A 9 15.57 16.80 -3.37
N VAL A 10 15.39 16.68 -2.05
CA VAL A 10 15.94 17.59 -1.04
C VAL A 10 16.22 16.80 0.25
N PRO A 11 16.99 17.33 1.21
CA PRO A 11 17.33 16.62 2.44
C PRO A 11 16.14 16.10 3.24
N TRP A 12 14.99 16.78 3.15
CA TRP A 12 13.76 16.46 3.89
C TRP A 12 12.71 15.69 3.08
N PHE A 13 12.90 15.48 1.77
CA PHE A 13 11.91 14.81 0.92
C PHE A 13 12.53 13.91 -0.14
N ASN A 14 12.00 12.70 -0.23
CA ASN A 14 12.26 11.77 -1.32
C ASN A 14 10.95 11.09 -1.77
N LEU A 15 10.95 10.63 -3.02
CA LEU A 15 9.88 9.85 -3.60
C LEU A 15 10.43 8.51 -4.05
N THR A 16 9.77 7.42 -3.69
CA THR A 16 9.94 6.13 -4.36
C THR A 16 8.71 5.83 -5.20
N VAL A 17 8.90 5.40 -6.44
CA VAL A 17 7.85 4.81 -7.26
C VAL A 17 8.15 3.32 -7.41
N ARG A 18 7.15 2.49 -7.13
CA ARG A 18 7.20 1.03 -7.23
C ARG A 18 6.20 0.56 -8.28
N ASN A 19 6.67 -0.29 -9.19
CA ASN A 19 5.84 -1.05 -10.10
C ASN A 19 5.99 -2.53 -9.76
N ARG A 20 4.88 -3.24 -9.54
CA ARG A 20 4.90 -4.64 -9.13
C ARG A 20 3.84 -5.46 -9.87
N TYR A 21 4.25 -6.62 -10.39
CA TYR A 21 3.35 -7.67 -10.86
C TYR A 21 3.26 -8.76 -9.79
N ASN A 22 2.05 -9.00 -9.29
CA ASN A 22 1.73 -10.05 -8.34
C ASN A 22 1.05 -11.20 -9.08
N HIS A 23 1.76 -12.32 -9.20
CA HIS A 23 1.25 -13.56 -9.75
C HIS A 23 0.71 -14.45 -8.62
N ASN A 24 -0.52 -14.92 -8.73
CA ASN A 24 -1.07 -15.93 -7.85
C ASN A 24 -0.68 -17.32 -8.35
N ASN A 25 -0.07 -18.14 -7.50
CA ASN A 25 0.33 -19.51 -7.86
C ASN A 25 -0.84 -20.52 -7.85
N TYR A 26 -2.08 -20.04 -7.79
CA TYR A 26 -3.30 -20.84 -7.81
C TYR A 26 -4.36 -20.13 -8.63
N SER A 27 -5.22 -20.93 -9.27
CA SER A 27 -6.35 -20.43 -10.05
C SER A 27 -7.60 -20.31 -9.18
N SER A 28 -8.52 -19.44 -9.57
CA SER A 28 -9.82 -19.21 -8.95
C SER A 28 -10.87 -19.03 -10.05
N THR A 29 -12.14 -19.21 -9.71
CA THR A 29 -13.23 -18.95 -10.67
C THR A 29 -13.31 -17.46 -10.96
N ASP A 30 -13.21 -17.11 -12.23
CA ASP A 30 -13.30 -15.75 -12.75
C ASP A 30 -14.78 -15.32 -12.93
N LEU A 31 -15.00 -14.11 -13.48
CA LEU A 31 -16.36 -13.58 -13.70
C LEU A 31 -17.11 -14.29 -14.84
N SER A 32 -16.40 -14.96 -15.75
CA SER A 32 -16.96 -15.77 -16.82
C SER A 32 -17.35 -17.19 -16.36
N GLY A 33 -16.88 -17.61 -15.18
CA GLY A 33 -17.11 -18.93 -14.60
C GLY A 33 -15.96 -19.92 -14.87
N GLU A 34 -14.90 -19.48 -15.55
CA GLU A 34 -13.74 -20.29 -15.89
C GLU A 34 -12.64 -20.17 -14.81
N LEU A 35 -11.66 -21.08 -14.84
CA LEU A 35 -10.52 -21.03 -13.91
C LEU A 35 -9.40 -20.18 -14.50
N ASP A 36 -9.01 -19.12 -13.77
CA ASP A 36 -7.89 -18.27 -14.12
C ASP A 36 -7.16 -17.77 -12.86
N ASN A 37 -5.97 -17.20 -13.01
CA ASN A 37 -5.17 -16.65 -11.93
C ASN A 37 -5.60 -15.21 -11.64
N ASN A 38 -5.97 -14.92 -10.39
CA ASN A 38 -6.38 -13.57 -9.96
C ASN A 38 -5.17 -12.65 -9.73
N ASP A 39 -4.39 -12.47 -10.78
CA ASP A 39 -3.17 -11.68 -10.80
C ASP A 39 -3.46 -10.19 -10.72
N THR A 40 -2.52 -9.43 -10.14
CA THR A 40 -2.64 -7.98 -10.04
C THR A 40 -1.38 -7.24 -10.49
N TYR A 41 -1.59 -6.12 -11.17
CA TYR A 41 -0.57 -5.10 -11.36
C TYR A 41 -0.74 -4.01 -10.30
N GLU A 42 0.36 -3.54 -9.75
CA GLU A 42 0.38 -2.56 -8.67
C GLU A 42 1.35 -1.42 -8.97
N ILE A 43 0.87 -0.20 -8.78
CA ILE A 43 1.67 1.02 -8.80
C ILE A 43 1.58 1.66 -7.42
N GLY A 44 2.68 1.64 -6.68
CA GLY A 44 2.81 2.27 -5.37
C GLY A 44 3.73 3.49 -5.44
N THR A 45 3.40 4.54 -4.70
CA THR A 45 4.35 5.65 -4.48
C THR A 45 4.57 5.87 -2.99
N TYR A 46 5.79 6.24 -2.60
CA TYR A 46 6.18 6.48 -1.21
C TYR A 46 6.75 7.88 -1.11
N TRP A 47 5.95 8.80 -0.58
CA TRP A 47 6.32 10.19 -0.38
C TRP A 47 6.83 10.35 1.04
N ASN A 48 8.14 10.38 1.20
CA ASN A 48 8.77 10.39 2.52
C ASN A 48 9.19 11.80 2.91
N PHE A 49 8.64 12.29 4.02
CA PHE A 49 8.92 13.60 4.59
C PHE A 49 9.65 13.47 5.93
N LYS A 50 10.83 14.08 6.04
CA LYS A 50 11.50 14.32 7.32
C LYS A 50 11.08 15.71 7.82
N ILE A 51 10.09 15.74 8.70
CA ILE A 51 9.51 17.00 9.21
C ILE A 51 10.45 17.62 10.25
N THR A 52 10.99 16.80 11.15
CA THR A 52 12.06 17.17 12.09
C THR A 52 13.08 16.03 12.18
N ASP A 53 14.13 16.18 12.99
CA ASP A 53 15.08 15.09 13.25
C ASP A 53 14.45 13.88 13.94
N LYS A 54 13.33 14.08 14.64
CA LYS A 54 12.60 13.01 15.33
C LYS A 54 11.33 12.59 14.63
N PHE A 55 10.67 13.50 13.92
CA PHE A 55 9.35 13.25 13.33
C PHE A 55 9.42 13.10 11.82
N SER A 56 8.82 12.02 11.31
CA SER A 56 8.71 11.75 9.88
C SER A 56 7.32 11.28 9.51
N TYR A 57 6.94 11.55 8.28
CA TYR A 57 5.66 11.22 7.70
C TYR A 57 5.88 10.55 6.35
N THR A 58 5.15 9.47 6.08
CA THR A 58 5.09 8.86 4.75
C THR A 58 3.66 8.82 4.27
N PHE A 59 3.43 9.33 3.06
CA PHE A 59 2.20 9.17 2.32
C PHE A 59 2.38 8.10 1.24
N GLU A 60 1.58 7.05 1.28
CA GLU A 60 1.72 5.87 0.43
C GLU A 60 0.39 5.54 -0.28
N PRO A 61 0.09 6.15 -1.45
CA PRO A 61 -0.99 5.70 -2.29
C PRO A 61 -0.52 4.54 -3.17
N HIS A 62 -1.30 3.47 -3.16
CA HIS A 62 -1.14 2.29 -3.99
C HIS A 62 -2.38 2.11 -4.85
N TYR A 63 -2.16 1.85 -6.13
CA TYR A 63 -3.20 1.51 -7.08
C TYR A 63 -3.01 0.07 -7.54
N PHE A 64 -4.07 -0.72 -7.46
CA PHE A 64 -4.08 -2.12 -7.85
C PHE A 64 -5.06 -2.33 -8.99
N MET A 65 -4.65 -3.10 -9.99
CA MET A 65 -5.41 -3.43 -11.19
C MET A 65 -5.43 -4.95 -11.35
N ARG A 66 -6.59 -5.52 -11.65
CA ARG A 66 -6.74 -6.93 -12.01
C ARG A 66 -6.22 -7.11 -13.44
N VAL A 67 -5.45 -8.17 -13.64
CA VAL A 67 -4.88 -8.49 -14.96
C VAL A 67 -5.89 -9.27 -15.81
N ASN A 68 -6.60 -10.18 -15.16
CA ASN A 68 -7.58 -11.09 -15.75
C ASN A 68 -9.02 -10.71 -15.32
N ASP A 69 -10.03 -11.48 -15.74
CA ASP A 69 -11.47 -11.20 -15.57
C ASP A 69 -11.96 -11.40 -14.13
N PHE A 70 -11.43 -10.59 -13.21
CA PHE A 70 -11.75 -10.59 -11.79
C PHE A 70 -12.14 -9.18 -11.33
N ASN A 71 -12.95 -9.13 -10.28
CA ASN A 71 -13.17 -7.90 -9.53
C ASN A 71 -12.36 -7.89 -8.23
N SER A 72 -11.91 -6.70 -7.85
CA SER A 72 -11.58 -6.36 -6.47
C SER A 72 -12.86 -6.24 -5.63
N SER A 73 -12.70 -6.23 -4.32
CA SER A 73 -13.82 -6.27 -3.40
C SER A 73 -14.72 -5.02 -3.37
N ASN A 74 -14.39 -4.01 -4.17
CA ASN A 74 -15.23 -2.83 -4.43
C ASN A 74 -16.17 -3.03 -5.64
N GLY A 75 -16.18 -4.22 -6.25
CA GLY A 75 -16.97 -4.54 -7.43
C GLY A 75 -16.40 -4.03 -8.75
N LYS A 76 -15.12 -3.60 -8.76
CA LYS A 76 -14.41 -3.12 -9.95
C LYS A 76 -13.12 -3.91 -10.17
N ASP A 77 -12.57 -3.85 -11.37
CA ASP A 77 -11.26 -4.42 -11.73
C ASP A 77 -10.06 -3.69 -11.09
N HIS A 78 -10.28 -2.62 -10.33
CA HIS A 78 -9.21 -1.87 -9.67
C HIS A 78 -9.64 -1.30 -8.33
N HIS A 79 -8.66 -1.00 -7.47
CA HIS A 79 -8.90 -0.32 -6.21
C HIS A 79 -7.66 0.48 -5.75
N TRP A 80 -7.87 1.33 -4.76
CA TRP A 80 -6.82 2.13 -4.14
C TRP A 80 -6.59 1.74 -2.68
N GLU A 81 -5.33 1.75 -2.24
CA GLU A 81 -5.00 1.77 -0.83
C GLU A 81 -4.18 3.03 -0.52
N ILE A 82 -4.67 3.87 0.38
CA ILE A 82 -3.99 5.09 0.81
C ILE A 82 -3.55 4.92 2.25
N THR A 83 -2.25 4.97 2.50
CA THR A 83 -1.67 4.85 3.84
C THR A 83 -0.96 6.14 4.24
N ASN A 84 -1.25 6.63 5.44
CA ASN A 84 -0.62 7.78 6.07
C ASN A 84 0.11 7.29 7.30
N THR A 85 1.44 7.24 7.27
CA THR A 85 2.25 6.71 8.38
C THR A 85 3.05 7.81 9.03
N PHE A 86 2.83 8.00 10.32
CA PHE A 86 3.54 8.96 11.17
C PHE A 86 4.50 8.21 12.08
N ARG A 87 5.77 8.61 12.11
CA ARG A 87 6.81 7.96 12.94
C ARG A 87 7.52 8.99 13.80
N TYR A 88 7.74 8.66 15.07
CA TYR A 88 8.43 9.53 16.01
C TYR A 88 9.61 8.79 16.66
N ARG A 89 10.82 9.31 16.50
CA ARG A 89 12.05 8.73 17.06
C ARG A 89 12.24 9.22 18.49
N ILE A 90 12.10 8.29 19.43
CA ILE A 90 12.34 8.56 20.85
C ILE A 90 13.85 8.64 21.12
N ASN A 91 14.59 7.63 20.65
CA ASN A 91 16.04 7.51 20.75
C ASN A 91 16.57 6.62 19.61
N GLU A 92 17.83 6.17 19.70
CA GLU A 92 18.47 5.34 18.68
C GLU A 92 17.77 3.98 18.49
N ASN A 93 17.19 3.42 19.55
CA ASN A 93 16.57 2.10 19.53
C ASN A 93 15.07 2.13 19.26
N TRP A 94 14.34 3.17 19.66
CA TRP A 94 12.86 3.17 19.65
C TRP A 94 12.23 4.12 18.63
N LEU A 95 11.40 3.56 17.76
CA LEU A 95 10.63 4.27 16.73
C LEU A 95 9.16 3.81 16.72
N PRO A 96 8.30 4.32 17.63
CA PRO A 96 6.86 4.17 17.51
C PRO A 96 6.31 4.80 16.22
N TYR A 97 5.19 4.23 15.75
CA TYR A 97 4.47 4.72 14.59
C TYR A 97 2.95 4.54 14.73
N PHE A 98 2.24 5.39 13.99
CA PHE A 98 0.79 5.40 13.85
C PHE A 98 0.44 5.46 12.36
N GLU A 99 -0.50 4.63 11.91
CA GLU A 99 -0.94 4.59 10.51
C GLU A 99 -2.45 4.77 10.40
N LEU A 100 -2.87 5.62 9.46
CA LEU A 100 -4.24 5.74 9.00
C LEU A 100 -4.31 5.24 7.56
N ARG A 101 -5.10 4.19 7.33
CA ARG A 101 -5.26 3.56 6.03
C ARG A 101 -6.70 3.61 5.57
N TRP A 102 -6.90 3.98 4.33
CA TRP A 102 -8.14 3.79 3.59
C TRP A 102 -7.88 2.77 2.49
N LEU A 103 -8.66 1.69 2.46
CA LEU A 103 -8.42 0.52 1.59
C LEU A 103 -9.47 0.39 0.48
N ASP A 104 -10.04 1.51 0.04
CA ASP A 104 -11.22 1.54 -0.82
C ASP A 104 -12.44 0.86 -0.16
N ARG A 105 -13.47 0.62 -0.97
CA ARG A 105 -14.69 -0.08 -0.63
C ARG A 105 -14.48 -1.59 -0.54
N ASN A 106 -13.59 -2.03 0.35
CA ASN A 106 -13.05 -3.40 0.38
C ASN A 106 -13.71 -4.34 1.41
N VAL A 107 -14.84 -3.95 2.01
CA VAL A 107 -15.63 -4.82 2.89
C VAL A 107 -16.67 -5.61 2.09
N GLU A 108 -16.39 -6.89 1.85
CA GLU A 108 -17.34 -7.87 1.31
C GLU A 108 -18.48 -8.19 2.31
N PRO A 109 -19.70 -8.54 1.85
CA PRO A 109 -20.18 -8.58 0.46
C PRO A 109 -20.71 -7.24 -0.07
N TYR A 110 -20.56 -6.15 0.69
CA TYR A 110 -21.35 -4.93 0.49
C TYR A 110 -20.59 -3.79 -0.20
N HIS A 111 -19.35 -4.03 -0.62
CA HIS A 111 -18.46 -3.00 -1.18
C HIS A 111 -18.51 -1.74 -0.28
N ARG A 112 -18.28 -1.88 1.02
CA ARG A 112 -18.32 -0.74 1.95
C ARG A 112 -16.92 -0.22 2.21
N GLU A 113 -16.86 1.07 2.51
CA GLU A 113 -15.65 1.78 2.89
C GLU A 113 -14.89 1.03 4.00
N GLN A 114 -13.61 0.76 3.75
CA GLN A 114 -12.73 0.14 4.74
C GLN A 114 -11.67 1.15 5.19
N ASN A 115 -11.72 1.49 6.48
CA ASN A 115 -10.69 2.27 7.15
C ASN A 115 -9.98 1.41 8.17
N GLN A 116 -8.67 1.60 8.33
CA GLN A 116 -7.84 0.86 9.25
C GLN A 116 -6.92 1.80 10.01
N ILE A 117 -6.84 1.61 11.32
CA ILE A 117 -5.93 2.30 12.21
C ILE A 117 -4.90 1.29 12.72
N ARG A 118 -3.62 1.63 12.62
CA ARG A 118 -2.52 0.79 13.15
C ARG A 118 -1.65 1.60 14.09
N ILE A 119 -1.20 0.95 15.15
CA ILE A 119 -0.21 1.47 16.08
C ILE A 119 0.86 0.39 16.20
N GLY A 120 2.12 0.78 16.14
CA GLY A 120 3.21 -0.16 16.33
C GLY A 120 4.48 0.53 16.77
N THR A 121 5.52 -0.26 17.00
CA THR A 121 6.85 0.25 17.34
C THR A 121 7.91 -0.58 16.66
N LYS A 122 8.96 0.08 16.18
CA LYS A 122 10.15 -0.57 15.63
C LYS A 122 11.30 -0.38 16.61
N TYR A 123 11.94 -1.50 16.96
CA TYR A 123 13.14 -1.55 17.78
C TYR A 123 14.39 -1.79 16.91
N PHE A 124 15.48 -1.06 17.17
CA PHE A 124 16.79 -1.26 16.52
C PHE A 124 17.77 -1.83 17.55
N PHE A 125 18.41 -2.96 17.19
CA PHE A 125 19.43 -3.64 17.99
C PHE A 125 20.80 -2.98 17.86
#